data_AF-A0A1I5DY85-F1
#
_entry.id   AF-A0A1I5DY85-F1
#
_cell.length_a   1.000
_cell.length_b   1.000
_cell.length_c   1.000
_cell.angle_alpha   90.00
_cell.angle_beta   90.00
_cell.angle_gamma   90.00
#
_symmetry.space_group_name_H-M   'P 1'
#
loop_
_entity.id
_entity.type
_entity.pdbx_description
1 polymer ?
#
loop_
_entity_poly.entity_id
_entity_poly.type
_entity_poly.pdbx_seq_one_letter_code
_entity_poly.pdbx_strand_id
1 'polypeptide(L)'
;MIYVGIDIAKLNHFATAISSDGEVLLEPFKFTNDNDGFCLLASKLNSFEKDQIIIGLESTAHYGNNLLMFLVPKGYNVCLINPIQTAQMRKNNIRKTKTDKVDTIIICKVLMMHPHRFVTLYDIGLIQLKNLGRFRQKIVKQRTRLKIQLTSYLDQVFPELQYFFKSGIHHKGCYALLKEAPTPEAIASMHLTHLTHLLKAASKGHFQKETAVELRVLAQKSVGSSDKSLSIQITQSIEQIELLDRQLELIESEMKDIVTSLDSVIMTIPGIGYVNGGMILGEIGDITRFSNPSKLLAFAGLDPSVYQSGNFEAKHTRMSKRGSRALRYALIKAAHNVVKKQDFQ
;
A
#
# COMPACT_ATOMS: atom_id res chain seq x y z
N MET A 1 37.09 2.28 -11.59
CA MET A 1 35.66 2.39 -11.21
C MET A 1 35.17 3.80 -11.48
N ILE A 2 33.92 3.96 -11.87
CA ILE A 2 33.27 5.23 -12.22
C ILE A 2 32.05 5.41 -11.33
N TYR A 3 32.01 6.52 -10.60
CA TYR A 3 30.94 6.84 -9.65
C TYR A 3 30.07 7.94 -10.25
N VAL A 4 28.79 7.63 -10.44
CA VAL A 4 27.79 8.56 -10.98
C VAL A 4 26.89 9.02 -9.84
N GLY A 5 26.96 10.30 -9.50
CA GLY A 5 26.15 10.89 -8.45
C GLY A 5 24.97 11.61 -9.06
N ILE A 6 23.75 11.25 -8.65
CA ILE A 6 22.51 11.82 -9.17
C ILE A 6 21.71 12.46 -8.05
N ASP A 7 21.53 13.77 -8.16
CA ASP A 7 20.67 14.54 -7.28
C ASP A 7 19.24 14.59 -7.86
N ILE A 8 18.26 14.24 -7.02
CA ILE A 8 16.89 13.94 -7.43
C ILE A 8 15.95 15.07 -7.04
N ALA A 9 15.44 15.79 -8.05
CA ALA A 9 14.33 16.72 -7.89
C ALA A 9 13.08 16.32 -8.71
N LYS A 10 11.98 17.06 -8.53
CA LYS A 10 10.68 16.76 -9.14
C LYS A 10 10.69 16.79 -10.67
N LEU A 11 11.24 17.86 -11.25
CA LEU A 11 11.17 18.12 -12.70
C LEU A 11 12.46 17.78 -13.42
N ASN A 12 13.60 18.08 -12.79
CA ASN A 12 14.90 17.94 -13.40
C ASN A 12 15.89 17.39 -12.39
N HIS A 13 16.64 16.39 -12.80
CA HIS A 13 17.73 15.81 -12.04
C HIS A 13 19.05 16.43 -12.47
N PHE A 14 20.06 16.32 -11.62
CA PHE A 14 21.44 16.60 -11.98
C PHE A 14 22.27 15.33 -11.84
N ALA A 15 23.21 15.11 -12.76
CA ALA A 15 24.15 14.01 -12.69
C ALA A 15 25.58 14.48 -12.97
N THR A 16 26.54 13.83 -12.33
CA THR A 16 27.99 13.94 -12.61
C THR A 16 28.61 12.55 -12.55
N ALA A 17 29.73 12.33 -13.23
CA ALA A 17 30.51 11.11 -13.15
C ALA A 17 31.95 11.42 -12.76
N ILE A 18 32.51 10.66 -11.82
CA ILE A 18 33.85 10.84 -11.27
C ILE A 18 34.59 9.50 -11.29
N SER A 19 35.88 9.50 -11.63
CA SER A 19 36.73 8.31 -11.59
C SER A 19 37.08 7.93 -10.13
N SER A 20 37.67 6.73 -9.95
CA SER A 20 38.21 6.32 -8.64
C SER A 20 39.30 7.24 -8.10
N ASP A 21 39.98 7.99 -8.97
CA ASP A 21 41.06 8.91 -8.62
C ASP A 21 40.53 10.33 -8.32
N GLY A 22 39.22 10.55 -8.42
CA GLY A 22 38.58 11.83 -8.14
C GLY A 22 38.51 12.78 -9.33
N GLU A 23 38.89 12.34 -10.53
CA GLU A 23 38.78 13.12 -11.77
C GLU A 23 37.33 13.18 -12.25
N VAL A 24 36.86 14.37 -12.62
CA VAL A 24 35.51 14.56 -13.17
C VAL A 24 35.50 14.08 -14.62
N LEU A 25 34.83 12.96 -14.88
CA LEU A 25 34.67 12.39 -16.22
C LEU A 25 33.46 12.98 -16.96
N LEU A 26 32.42 13.38 -16.23
CA LEU A 26 31.28 14.12 -16.76
C LEU A 26 30.94 15.31 -15.87
N GLU A 27 31.09 16.51 -16.42
CA GLU A 27 30.66 17.75 -15.78
C GLU A 27 29.18 17.72 -15.38
N PRO A 28 28.79 18.29 -14.22
CA PRO A 28 27.41 18.29 -13.76
C PRO A 28 26.44 18.79 -14.83
N PHE A 29 25.56 17.91 -15.28
CA PHE A 29 24.58 18.21 -16.32
C PHE A 29 23.17 17.93 -15.81
N LYS A 30 22.23 18.69 -16.37
CA LYS A 30 20.81 18.61 -16.06
C LYS A 30 20.11 17.67 -17.03
N PHE A 31 19.15 16.87 -16.54
CA PHE A 31 18.27 16.08 -17.38
C PHE A 31 16.84 16.06 -16.79
N THR A 32 15.84 15.89 -17.65
CA THR A 32 14.41 15.91 -17.28
C THR A 32 13.97 14.60 -16.63
N ASN A 33 12.95 14.66 -15.78
CA ASN A 33 12.31 13.47 -15.18
C ASN A 33 11.27 12.87 -16.13
N ASP A 34 11.72 12.47 -17.31
CA ASP A 34 10.94 11.85 -18.37
C ASP A 34 11.83 10.89 -19.19
N ASN A 35 11.25 10.22 -20.19
CA ASN A 35 11.96 9.24 -20.99
C ASN A 35 13.16 9.85 -21.75
N ASP A 36 13.01 11.07 -22.28
CA ASP A 36 14.07 11.73 -23.06
C ASP A 36 15.25 12.09 -22.16
N GLY A 37 14.98 12.61 -20.96
CA GLY A 37 16.01 12.86 -19.95
C GLY A 37 16.71 11.59 -19.48
N PHE A 38 15.99 10.48 -19.33
CA PHE A 38 16.59 9.19 -18.95
C PHE A 38 17.43 8.60 -20.08
N CYS A 39 17.00 8.75 -21.34
CA CYS A 39 17.79 8.38 -22.51
C CYS A 39 19.04 9.26 -22.66
N LEU A 40 18.96 10.55 -22.33
CA LEU A 40 20.11 11.46 -22.29
C LEU A 40 21.14 11.03 -21.24
N LEU A 41 20.69 10.62 -20.04
CA LEU A 41 21.59 10.05 -19.03
C LEU A 41 22.26 8.78 -19.57
N ALA A 42 21.47 7.84 -20.11
CA ALA A 42 22.01 6.59 -20.63
C ALA A 42 23.01 6.80 -21.78
N SER A 43 22.74 7.72 -22.70
CA SER A 43 23.65 8.02 -23.83
C SER A 43 24.99 8.57 -23.35
N LYS A 44 24.98 9.42 -22.31
CA LYS A 44 26.21 9.90 -21.67
C LYS A 44 26.98 8.82 -20.90
N LEU A 45 26.31 7.80 -20.42
CA LEU A 45 26.94 6.67 -19.72
C LEU A 45 27.43 5.57 -20.67
N ASN A 46 26.94 5.53 -21.91
CA ASN A 46 27.32 4.50 -22.90
C ASN A 46 28.80 4.52 -23.29
N SER A 47 29.51 5.64 -23.08
CA SER A 47 30.95 5.73 -23.31
C SER A 47 31.77 4.94 -22.27
N PHE A 48 31.13 4.44 -21.22
CA PHE A 48 31.78 3.71 -20.13
C PHE A 48 31.27 2.26 -20.07
N GLU A 49 32.13 1.34 -19.65
CA GLU A 49 31.74 -0.05 -19.40
C GLU A 49 30.78 -0.13 -18.21
N LYS A 50 29.60 -0.71 -18.40
CA LYS A 50 28.54 -0.77 -17.37
C LYS A 50 29.01 -1.38 -16.04
N ASP A 51 29.86 -2.41 -16.10
CA ASP A 51 30.36 -3.11 -14.91
C ASP A 51 31.28 -2.22 -14.05
N GLN A 52 31.84 -1.17 -14.64
CA GLN A 52 32.67 -0.20 -13.93
C GLN A 52 31.86 0.97 -13.34
N ILE A 53 30.56 1.09 -13.68
CA ILE A 53 29.71 2.20 -13.28
C ILE A 53 28.96 1.84 -11.99
N ILE A 54 29.03 2.73 -11.00
CA ILE A 54 28.22 2.69 -9.78
C ILE A 54 27.40 3.98 -9.72
N ILE A 55 26.07 3.87 -9.76
CA ILE A 55 25.16 5.01 -9.75
C ILE A 55 24.57 5.19 -8.34
N GLY A 56 24.74 6.37 -7.76
CA GLY A 56 24.12 6.75 -6.47
C GLY A 56 22.98 7.73 -6.67
N LEU A 57 21.84 7.41 -6.06
CA LEU A 57 20.67 8.28 -6.00
C LEU A 57 20.45 8.67 -4.54
N GLU A 58 20.33 9.96 -4.24
CA GLU A 58 19.87 10.35 -2.90
C GLU A 58 18.40 9.92 -2.72
N SER A 59 18.10 9.24 -1.61
CA SER A 59 16.75 8.74 -1.30
C SER A 59 15.82 9.90 -0.92
N THR A 60 15.33 10.62 -1.92
CA THR A 60 14.44 11.79 -1.76
C THR A 60 13.03 11.47 -2.23
N ALA A 61 12.14 11.23 -1.28
CA ALA A 61 10.71 10.97 -1.52
C ALA A 61 10.46 9.89 -2.60
N HIS A 62 9.61 10.16 -3.59
CA HIS A 62 9.23 9.23 -4.66
C HIS A 62 9.80 9.63 -6.03
N TYR A 63 10.48 10.78 -6.14
CA TYR A 63 10.88 11.35 -7.42
C TYR A 63 11.96 10.52 -8.13
N GLY A 64 12.78 9.76 -7.40
CA GLY A 64 13.80 8.89 -7.96
C GLY A 64 13.29 7.51 -8.42
N ASN A 65 12.03 7.16 -8.13
CA ASN A 65 11.51 5.82 -8.40
C ASN A 65 11.44 5.54 -9.92
N ASN A 66 11.03 6.51 -10.73
CA ASN A 66 10.95 6.35 -12.18
C ASN A 66 12.33 6.05 -12.77
N LEU A 67 13.35 6.78 -12.31
CA LEU A 67 14.72 6.59 -12.75
C LEU A 67 15.28 5.22 -12.29
N LEU A 68 14.96 4.79 -11.07
CA LEU A 68 15.31 3.46 -10.57
C LEU A 68 14.71 2.35 -11.45
N MET A 69 13.42 2.47 -11.79
CA MET A 69 12.69 1.54 -12.66
C MET A 69 13.22 1.52 -14.09
N PHE A 70 13.89 2.58 -14.54
CA PHE A 70 14.53 2.63 -15.86
C PHE A 70 15.95 2.02 -15.84
N LEU A 71 16.75 2.31 -14.82
CA LEU A 71 18.16 1.93 -14.77
C LEU A 71 18.37 0.47 -14.38
N VAL A 72 17.68 -0.02 -13.34
CA VAL A 72 17.92 -1.38 -12.81
C VAL A 72 17.60 -2.47 -13.85
N PRO A 73 16.45 -2.45 -14.57
CA PRO A 73 16.19 -3.44 -15.62
C PRO A 73 17.15 -3.37 -16.81
N LYS A 74 17.84 -2.24 -17.02
CA LYS A 74 18.87 -2.07 -18.06
C LYS A 74 20.26 -2.57 -17.63
N GLY A 75 20.37 -3.15 -16.44
CA GLY A 75 21.60 -3.73 -15.89
C GLY A 75 22.56 -2.72 -15.27
N TYR A 76 22.10 -1.51 -14.93
CA TYR A 76 22.95 -0.56 -14.19
C TYR A 76 23.01 -0.90 -12.70
N ASN A 77 24.20 -0.77 -12.12
CA ASN A 77 24.42 -0.91 -10.69
C ASN A 77 23.99 0.38 -9.96
N VAL A 78 22.79 0.37 -9.38
CA VAL A 78 22.19 1.55 -8.74
C VAL A 78 22.13 1.36 -7.22
N CYS A 79 22.49 2.39 -6.47
CA CYS A 79 22.50 2.45 -5.02
C CYS A 79 21.61 3.60 -4.53
N LEU A 80 20.82 3.36 -3.47
CA LEU A 80 20.09 4.42 -2.77
C LEU A 80 20.93 4.92 -1.58
N ILE A 81 21.27 6.20 -1.60
CA ILE A 81 22.04 6.85 -0.55
C ILE A 81 21.09 7.49 0.47
N ASN A 82 21.38 7.26 1.75
CA ASN A 82 20.64 7.89 2.84
C ASN A 82 20.97 9.40 2.90
N PRO A 83 19.98 10.31 2.88
CA PRO A 83 20.21 11.76 2.99
C PRO A 83 21.02 12.21 4.21
N ILE A 84 21.09 11.39 5.27
CA ILE A 84 21.95 11.67 6.42
C ILE A 84 23.44 11.60 6.04
N GLN A 85 23.83 10.65 5.18
CA GLN A 85 25.22 10.47 4.75
C GLN A 85 25.69 11.65 3.90
N THR A 86 24.88 12.05 2.92
CA THR A 86 25.15 13.24 2.09
C THR A 86 25.18 14.52 2.94
N ALA A 87 24.27 14.67 3.91
CA ALA A 87 24.26 15.81 4.83
C ALA A 87 25.50 15.85 5.74
N GLN A 88 26.00 14.70 6.22
CA GLN A 88 27.24 14.60 6.97
C GLN A 88 28.45 15.00 6.12
N MET A 89 28.55 14.47 4.90
CA MET A 89 29.62 14.84 3.96
C MET A 89 29.61 16.33 3.64
N ARG A 90 28.44 16.94 3.48
CA ARG A 90 28.31 18.38 3.22
C ARG A 90 28.93 19.24 4.35
N LYS A 91 28.86 18.78 5.60
CA LYS A 91 29.44 19.49 6.76
C LYS A 91 30.98 19.48 6.79
N ASN A 92 31.61 18.53 6.09
CA ASN A 92 33.08 18.44 6.03
C ASN A 92 33.68 19.48 5.06
N ASN A 93 32.87 20.13 4.23
CA ASN A 93 33.35 21.17 3.32
C ASN A 93 33.54 22.50 4.07
N ILE A 94 34.69 23.16 3.84
CA ILE A 94 35.03 24.48 4.42
C ILE A 94 34.01 25.55 4.00
N ARG A 95 33.53 25.51 2.76
CA ARG A 95 32.52 26.43 2.23
C ARG A 95 31.12 25.84 2.39
N LYS A 96 30.21 26.62 2.96
CA LYS A 96 28.77 26.29 3.05
C LYS A 96 28.06 26.58 1.72
N THR A 97 28.37 25.82 0.69
CA THR A 97 27.70 25.92 -0.63
C THR A 97 26.72 24.76 -0.79
N LYS A 98 25.45 25.07 -1.08
CA LYS A 98 24.41 24.08 -1.40
C LYS A 98 23.84 24.40 -2.78
N THR A 99 24.17 23.58 -3.77
CA THR A 99 23.63 23.64 -5.12
C THR A 99 23.47 22.21 -5.64
N ASP A 100 22.49 21.97 -6.51
CA ASP A 100 22.22 20.64 -7.08
C ASP A 100 23.49 20.04 -7.73
N LYS A 101 24.30 20.88 -8.38
CA LYS A 101 25.60 20.48 -8.96
C LYS A 101 26.58 19.98 -7.90
N VAL A 102 26.73 20.70 -6.78
CA VAL A 102 27.63 20.29 -5.68
C VAL A 102 27.11 19.02 -5.00
N ASP A 103 25.79 18.87 -4.90
CA ASP A 103 25.16 17.70 -4.28
C ASP A 103 25.44 16.42 -5.09
N THR A 104 25.50 16.47 -6.42
CA THR A 104 25.93 15.31 -7.24
C THR A 104 27.36 14.85 -6.92
N ILE A 105 28.30 15.78 -6.71
CA ILE A 105 29.68 15.46 -6.36
C ILE A 105 29.75 14.86 -4.95
N ILE A 106 28.95 15.37 -4.00
CA ILE A 106 28.84 14.81 -2.65
C ILE A 106 28.37 13.36 -2.71
N ILE A 107 27.36 13.07 -3.56
CA ILE A 107 26.87 11.71 -3.77
C ILE A 107 27.99 10.80 -4.30
N CYS A 108 28.78 11.22 -5.30
CA CYS A 108 29.94 10.46 -5.75
C CYS A 108 30.94 10.19 -4.63
N LYS A 109 31.25 11.19 -3.79
CA LYS A 109 32.17 11.01 -2.65
C LYS A 109 31.63 10.01 -1.62
N VAL A 110 30.33 10.07 -1.32
CA VAL A 110 29.69 9.04 -0.47
C VAL A 110 29.85 7.66 -1.11
N LEU A 111 29.69 7.56 -2.45
CA LEU A 111 29.89 6.31 -3.16
C LEU A 111 31.34 5.78 -3.07
N MET A 112 32.33 6.65 -3.04
CA MET A 112 33.73 6.24 -2.95
C MET A 112 34.12 5.78 -1.54
N MET A 113 33.48 6.33 -0.50
CA MET A 113 33.95 6.20 0.89
C MET A 113 33.22 5.14 1.72
N HIS A 114 32.03 4.72 1.30
CA HIS A 114 31.19 3.82 2.08
C HIS A 114 30.89 2.54 1.31
N PRO A 115 30.54 1.43 1.98
CA PRO A 115 29.98 0.27 1.30
C PRO A 115 28.56 0.57 0.82
N HIS A 116 28.20 0.07 -0.37
CA HIS A 116 26.86 0.22 -0.93
C HIS A 116 26.18 -1.11 -1.13
N ARG A 117 24.84 -1.06 -1.10
CA ARG A 117 23.99 -2.17 -1.53
C ARG A 117 23.30 -1.79 -2.83
N PHE A 118 23.50 -2.59 -3.86
CA PHE A 118 22.81 -2.41 -5.13
C PHE A 118 21.32 -2.75 -5.00
N VAL A 119 20.50 -1.97 -5.68
CA VAL A 119 19.06 -2.22 -5.79
C VAL A 119 18.83 -3.26 -6.86
N THR A 120 18.09 -4.29 -6.50
CA THR A 120 17.77 -5.43 -7.36
C THR A 120 16.33 -5.35 -7.87
N LEU A 121 16.00 -6.21 -8.85
CA LEU A 121 14.60 -6.41 -9.26
C LEU A 121 13.74 -6.92 -8.09
N TYR A 122 14.32 -7.70 -7.17
CA TYR A 122 13.65 -8.14 -5.95
C TYR A 122 13.23 -6.93 -5.09
N ASP A 123 14.14 -5.97 -4.88
CA ASP A 123 13.84 -4.75 -4.12
C ASP A 123 12.76 -3.88 -4.77
N ILE A 124 12.75 -3.82 -6.11
CA ILE A 124 11.69 -3.15 -6.87
C ILE A 124 10.32 -3.78 -6.56
N GLY A 125 10.24 -5.11 -6.56
CA GLY A 125 9.02 -5.83 -6.16
C GLY A 125 8.58 -5.48 -4.73
N LEU A 126 9.51 -5.40 -3.77
CA LEU A 126 9.20 -4.97 -2.40
C LEU A 126 8.63 -3.54 -2.35
N ILE A 127 9.21 -2.60 -3.11
CA ILE A 127 8.72 -1.22 -3.19
C ILE A 127 7.29 -1.19 -3.77
N GLN A 128 7.02 -1.94 -4.82
CA GLN A 128 5.69 -2.07 -5.42
C GLN A 128 4.68 -2.64 -4.42
N LEU A 129 5.04 -3.72 -3.71
CA LEU A 129 4.20 -4.32 -2.67
C LEU A 129 3.89 -3.34 -1.53
N LYS A 130 4.86 -2.52 -1.13
CA LYS A 130 4.64 -1.47 -0.13
C LYS A 130 3.60 -0.46 -0.60
N ASN A 131 3.71 -0.02 -1.85
CA ASN A 131 2.80 0.96 -2.45
C ASN A 131 1.39 0.39 -2.56
N LEU A 132 1.25 -0.82 -3.11
CA LEU A 132 -0.02 -1.54 -3.23
C LEU A 132 -0.64 -1.83 -1.86
N GLY A 133 0.14 -2.33 -0.91
CA GLY A 133 -0.32 -2.62 0.46
C GLY A 133 -0.86 -1.38 1.18
N ARG A 134 -0.17 -0.24 1.07
CA ARG A 134 -0.64 1.04 1.61
C ARG A 134 -1.88 1.56 0.88
N PHE A 135 -1.93 1.43 -0.43
CA PHE A 135 -3.09 1.83 -1.21
C PHE A 135 -4.32 0.98 -0.87
N ARG A 136 -4.17 -0.34 -0.80
CA ARG A 136 -5.18 -1.29 -0.32
C ARG A 136 -5.75 -0.87 1.03
N GLN A 137 -4.90 -0.49 2.00
CA GLN A 137 -5.39 -0.01 3.30
C GLN A 137 -6.26 1.24 3.21
N LYS A 138 -5.96 2.16 2.29
CA LYS A 138 -6.79 3.35 2.05
C LYS A 138 -8.15 2.95 1.48
N ILE A 139 -8.17 2.10 0.46
CA ILE A 139 -9.40 1.62 -0.19
C ILE A 139 -10.28 0.83 0.80
N VAL A 140 -9.70 -0.07 1.60
CA VAL A 140 -10.44 -0.80 2.65
C VAL A 140 -11.10 0.16 3.65
N LYS A 141 -10.40 1.23 4.07
CA LYS A 141 -10.96 2.23 4.97
C LYS A 141 -12.10 3.02 4.33
N GLN A 142 -11.96 3.43 3.08
CA GLN A 142 -13.02 4.12 2.33
C GLN A 142 -14.26 3.24 2.20
N ARG A 143 -14.08 1.98 1.78
CA ARG A 143 -15.18 1.00 1.69
C ARG A 143 -15.86 0.77 3.03
N THR A 144 -15.08 0.67 4.12
CA THR A 144 -15.63 0.50 5.47
C THR A 144 -16.46 1.71 5.88
N ARG A 145 -16.00 2.92 5.58
CA ARG A 145 -16.76 4.16 5.84
C ARG A 145 -18.09 4.17 5.09
N LEU A 146 -18.08 3.84 3.80
CA LEU A 146 -19.30 3.78 2.99
C LEU A 146 -20.29 2.72 3.50
N LYS A 147 -19.80 1.56 3.92
CA LYS A 147 -20.65 0.52 4.54
C LYS A 147 -21.33 1.03 5.81
N ILE A 148 -20.60 1.74 6.66
CA ILE A 148 -21.17 2.38 7.87
C ILE A 148 -22.20 3.44 7.48
N GLN A 149 -21.91 4.30 6.50
CA GLN A 149 -22.85 5.32 6.01
C GLN A 149 -24.12 4.70 5.43
N LEU A 150 -23.99 3.67 4.59
CA LEU A 150 -25.12 2.93 4.04
C LEU A 150 -26.02 2.35 5.14
N THR A 151 -25.41 1.79 6.19
CA THR A 151 -26.14 1.29 7.36
C THR A 151 -26.95 2.42 8.01
N SER A 152 -26.31 3.58 8.25
CA SER A 152 -26.99 4.76 8.82
C SER A 152 -28.13 5.30 7.96
N TYR A 153 -28.04 5.20 6.63
CA TYR A 153 -29.16 5.57 5.74
C TYR A 153 -30.31 4.57 5.84
N LEU A 154 -30.01 3.28 5.93
CA LEU A 154 -31.02 2.23 6.10
C LEU A 154 -31.67 2.26 7.48
N ASP A 155 -30.96 2.65 8.54
CA ASP A 155 -31.56 2.88 9.86
C ASP A 155 -32.66 3.95 9.84
N GLN A 156 -32.62 4.87 8.87
CA GLN A 156 -33.63 5.92 8.68
C GLN A 156 -34.75 5.50 7.71
N VAL A 157 -34.40 4.78 6.64
CA VAL A 157 -35.34 4.43 5.56
C VAL A 157 -36.04 3.08 5.79
N PHE A 158 -35.35 2.10 6.37
CA PHE A 158 -35.85 0.74 6.58
C PHE A 158 -35.13 0.05 7.76
N PRO A 159 -35.37 0.49 9.01
CA PRO A 159 -34.61 0.03 10.19
C PRO A 159 -34.71 -1.47 10.46
N GLU A 160 -35.80 -2.13 10.05
CA GLU A 160 -36.00 -3.56 10.25
C GLU A 160 -35.13 -4.42 9.31
N LEU A 161 -34.70 -3.87 8.18
CA LEU A 161 -33.98 -4.61 7.14
C LEU A 161 -32.65 -5.18 7.64
N GLN A 162 -31.97 -4.48 8.56
CA GLN A 162 -30.69 -4.93 9.11
C GLN A 162 -30.79 -6.26 9.86
N TYR A 163 -31.95 -6.53 10.44
CA TYR A 163 -32.19 -7.74 11.24
C TYR A 163 -32.83 -8.87 10.41
N PHE A 164 -33.34 -8.56 9.23
CA PHE A 164 -33.97 -9.54 8.34
C PHE A 164 -32.96 -10.58 7.81
N PHE A 165 -31.81 -10.11 7.32
CA PHE A 165 -30.76 -11.01 6.81
C PHE A 165 -29.80 -11.42 7.93
N LYS A 166 -29.66 -12.73 8.18
CA LYS A 166 -28.71 -13.27 9.17
C LYS A 166 -27.26 -12.83 8.93
N SER A 167 -26.88 -12.62 7.67
CA SER A 167 -25.56 -12.12 7.27
C SER A 167 -25.39 -10.60 7.35
N GLY A 168 -26.40 -9.89 7.86
CA GLY A 168 -26.51 -8.43 7.74
C GLY A 168 -26.78 -7.98 6.30
N ILE A 169 -26.64 -6.67 6.05
CA ILE A 169 -27.05 -6.03 4.78
C ILE A 169 -25.97 -6.01 3.68
N HIS A 170 -24.72 -6.33 4.00
CA HIS A 170 -23.59 -6.10 3.10
C HIS A 170 -23.27 -7.32 2.24
N HIS A 171 -24.21 -7.71 1.38
CA HIS A 171 -24.06 -8.79 0.40
C HIS A 171 -24.76 -8.46 -0.92
N LYS A 172 -24.38 -9.17 -1.99
CA LYS A 172 -24.85 -8.92 -3.36
C LYS A 172 -26.39 -8.94 -3.49
N GLY A 173 -27.06 -9.86 -2.78
CA GLY A 173 -28.53 -9.92 -2.76
C GLY A 173 -29.20 -8.64 -2.26
N CYS A 174 -28.78 -8.12 -1.11
CA CYS A 174 -29.35 -6.90 -0.54
C CYS A 174 -28.94 -5.66 -1.37
N TYR A 175 -27.71 -5.62 -1.90
CA TYR A 175 -27.29 -4.55 -2.80
C TYR A 175 -28.08 -4.52 -4.11
N ALA A 176 -28.38 -5.68 -4.71
CA ALA A 176 -29.22 -5.75 -5.91
C ALA A 176 -30.65 -5.26 -5.61
N LEU A 177 -31.22 -5.71 -4.49
CA LEU A 177 -32.52 -5.24 -4.01
C LEU A 177 -32.56 -3.73 -3.84
N LEU A 178 -31.65 -3.17 -3.04
CA LEU A 178 -31.66 -1.75 -2.68
C LEU A 178 -31.31 -0.82 -3.85
N LYS A 179 -30.59 -1.31 -4.87
CA LYS A 179 -30.38 -0.55 -6.12
C LYS A 179 -31.66 -0.39 -6.92
N GLU A 180 -32.57 -1.36 -6.85
CA GLU A 180 -33.84 -1.31 -7.59
C GLU A 180 -35.00 -0.74 -6.74
N ALA A 181 -35.05 -1.09 -5.46
CA ALA A 181 -36.06 -0.68 -4.50
C ALA A 181 -35.41 -0.25 -3.17
N PRO A 182 -34.95 1.01 -3.07
CA PRO A 182 -34.23 1.51 -1.89
C PRO A 182 -35.12 1.77 -0.68
N THR A 183 -36.45 1.82 -0.84
CA THR A 183 -37.41 2.11 0.24
C THR A 183 -38.32 0.92 0.53
N PRO A 184 -38.86 0.80 1.77
CA PRO A 184 -39.83 -0.24 2.09
C PRO A 184 -41.08 -0.16 1.21
N GLU A 185 -41.54 1.03 0.87
CA GLU A 185 -42.67 1.22 -0.06
C GLU A 185 -42.39 0.65 -1.46
N ALA A 186 -41.20 0.89 -2.00
CA ALA A 186 -40.78 0.35 -3.30
C ALA A 186 -40.71 -1.19 -3.26
N ILE A 187 -40.19 -1.76 -2.17
CA ILE A 187 -40.11 -3.21 -1.96
C ILE A 187 -41.52 -3.81 -1.82
N ALA A 188 -42.41 -3.19 -1.05
CA ALA A 188 -43.78 -3.63 -0.85
C ALA A 188 -44.60 -3.63 -2.15
N SER A 189 -44.34 -2.64 -3.02
CA SER A 189 -44.99 -2.46 -4.31
C SER A 189 -44.43 -3.36 -5.41
N MET A 190 -43.23 -3.91 -5.23
CA MET A 190 -42.58 -4.77 -6.21
C MET A 190 -43.35 -6.07 -6.43
N HIS A 191 -43.49 -6.49 -7.69
CA HIS A 191 -44.17 -7.73 -8.03
C HIS A 191 -43.42 -8.95 -7.45
N LEU A 192 -44.13 -9.87 -6.81
CA LEU A 192 -43.52 -10.98 -6.06
C LEU A 192 -42.62 -11.87 -6.93
N THR A 193 -43.04 -12.15 -8.17
CA THR A 193 -42.24 -12.94 -9.12
C THR A 193 -40.90 -12.26 -9.42
N HIS A 194 -40.91 -10.93 -9.59
CA HIS A 194 -39.71 -10.16 -9.87
C HIS A 194 -38.79 -10.09 -8.66
N LEU A 195 -39.34 -9.77 -7.49
CA LEU A 195 -38.60 -9.76 -6.22
C LEU A 195 -37.92 -11.11 -5.95
N THR A 196 -38.65 -12.21 -6.18
CA THR A 196 -38.12 -13.57 -6.05
C THR A 196 -36.96 -13.82 -7.00
N HIS A 197 -37.11 -13.45 -8.28
CA HIS A 197 -36.08 -13.64 -9.29
C HIS A 197 -34.83 -12.81 -8.97
N LEU A 198 -34.99 -11.53 -8.63
CA LEU A 198 -33.92 -10.61 -8.26
C LEU A 198 -33.09 -11.16 -7.09
N LEU A 199 -33.75 -11.52 -5.99
CA LEU A 199 -33.08 -12.07 -4.80
C LEU A 199 -32.40 -13.40 -5.10
N LYS A 200 -33.07 -14.31 -5.83
CA LYS A 200 -32.51 -15.62 -6.19
C LYS A 200 -31.27 -15.49 -7.05
N ALA A 201 -31.32 -14.66 -8.10
CA ALA A 201 -30.19 -14.45 -9.00
C ALA A 201 -29.00 -13.80 -8.26
N ALA A 202 -29.23 -12.71 -7.53
CA ALA A 202 -28.17 -11.95 -6.86
C ALA A 202 -27.55 -12.70 -5.66
N SER A 203 -28.31 -13.59 -5.02
CA SER A 203 -27.84 -14.42 -3.92
C SER A 203 -27.29 -15.78 -4.35
N LYS A 204 -27.21 -16.07 -5.65
CA LYS A 204 -26.82 -17.40 -6.17
C LYS A 204 -27.70 -18.55 -5.62
N GLY A 205 -29.00 -18.29 -5.46
CA GLY A 205 -29.99 -19.29 -5.05
C GLY A 205 -30.25 -19.36 -3.54
N HIS A 206 -29.55 -18.58 -2.71
CA HIS A 206 -29.74 -18.62 -1.25
C HIS A 206 -31.08 -18.02 -0.80
N PHE A 207 -31.59 -17.00 -1.49
CA PHE A 207 -32.89 -16.39 -1.18
C PHE A 207 -33.94 -16.85 -2.19
N GLN A 208 -34.97 -17.50 -1.68
CA GLN A 208 -36.02 -18.13 -2.47
C GLN A 208 -37.34 -17.34 -2.34
N LYS A 209 -38.43 -17.94 -2.81
CA LYS A 209 -39.75 -17.31 -2.82
C LYS A 209 -40.22 -16.98 -1.40
N GLU A 210 -39.95 -17.84 -0.44
CA GLU A 210 -40.30 -17.66 0.96
C GLU A 210 -39.66 -16.39 1.52
N THR A 211 -38.35 -16.21 1.28
CA THR A 211 -37.62 -14.99 1.67
C THR A 211 -38.21 -13.74 1.03
N ALA A 212 -38.60 -13.81 -0.25
CA ALA A 212 -39.22 -12.69 -0.94
C ALA A 212 -40.60 -12.32 -0.36
N VAL A 213 -41.41 -13.33 0.00
CA VAL A 213 -42.70 -13.12 0.67
C VAL A 213 -42.50 -12.46 2.03
N GLU A 214 -41.62 -13.01 2.86
CA GLU A 214 -41.34 -12.48 4.20
C GLU A 214 -40.82 -11.05 4.15
N LEU A 215 -39.88 -10.77 3.23
CA LEU A 215 -39.34 -9.42 3.04
C LEU A 215 -40.41 -8.43 2.60
N ARG A 216 -41.30 -8.83 1.68
CA ARG A 216 -42.39 -7.97 1.21
C ARG A 216 -43.38 -7.66 2.34
N VAL A 217 -43.71 -8.65 3.16
CA VAL A 217 -44.56 -8.47 4.35
C VAL A 217 -43.86 -7.57 5.39
N LEU A 218 -42.56 -7.71 5.59
CA LEU A 218 -41.79 -6.83 6.46
C LEU A 218 -41.84 -5.37 5.96
N ALA A 219 -41.65 -5.18 4.65
CA ALA A 219 -41.65 -3.86 4.03
C ALA A 219 -43.02 -3.17 4.15
N GLN A 220 -44.13 -3.92 4.04
CA GLN A 220 -45.49 -3.38 4.26
C GLN A 220 -45.75 -2.91 5.70
N LYS A 221 -45.02 -3.46 6.67
CA LYS A 221 -45.17 -3.17 8.11
C LYS A 221 -44.07 -2.27 8.65
N SER A 222 -43.13 -1.84 7.80
CA SER A 222 -41.97 -1.06 8.23
C SER A 222 -42.41 0.31 8.75
N VAL A 223 -41.72 0.78 9.80
CA VAL A 223 -41.86 2.16 10.30
C VAL A 223 -41.04 3.17 9.48
N GLY A 224 -40.27 2.68 8.51
CA GLY A 224 -39.41 3.47 7.64
C GLY A 224 -40.18 4.39 6.69
N SER A 225 -39.51 5.43 6.20
CA SER A 225 -40.12 6.44 5.34
C SER A 225 -39.61 6.38 3.89
N SER A 226 -40.41 6.89 2.96
CA SER A 226 -40.07 7.00 1.54
C SER A 226 -39.34 8.32 1.27
N ASP A 227 -38.09 8.43 1.74
CA ASP A 227 -37.25 9.60 1.51
C ASP A 227 -36.46 9.45 0.18
N LYS A 228 -36.81 10.29 -0.80
CA LYS A 228 -36.14 10.33 -2.11
C LYS A 228 -34.65 10.71 -2.01
N SER A 229 -34.29 11.58 -1.06
CA SER A 229 -32.91 12.01 -0.86
C SER A 229 -32.04 10.89 -0.30
N LEU A 230 -32.55 10.12 0.67
CA LEU A 230 -31.85 8.96 1.21
C LEU A 230 -31.82 7.80 0.21
N SER A 231 -32.86 7.65 -0.61
CA SER A 231 -32.90 6.66 -1.69
C SER A 231 -31.73 6.83 -2.67
N ILE A 232 -31.46 8.07 -3.10
CA ILE A 232 -30.31 8.39 -3.97
C ILE A 232 -28.99 8.09 -3.26
N GLN A 233 -28.88 8.43 -1.96
CA GLN A 233 -27.67 8.17 -1.19
C GLN A 233 -27.40 6.67 -1.01
N ILE A 234 -28.45 5.86 -0.82
CA ILE A 234 -28.36 4.40 -0.71
C ILE A 234 -27.82 3.79 -2.00
N THR A 235 -28.44 4.10 -3.14
CA THR A 235 -28.05 3.52 -4.44
C THR A 235 -26.61 3.92 -4.82
N GLN A 236 -26.27 5.20 -4.68
CA GLN A 236 -24.92 5.70 -4.95
C GLN A 236 -23.86 5.10 -4.00
N SER A 237 -24.19 4.93 -2.72
CA SER A 237 -23.27 4.31 -1.76
C SER A 237 -22.98 2.86 -2.11
N ILE A 238 -23.99 2.12 -2.56
CA ILE A 238 -23.82 0.73 -3.01
C ILE A 238 -22.92 0.67 -4.24
N GLU A 239 -23.14 1.52 -5.25
CA GLU A 239 -22.30 1.58 -6.44
C GLU A 239 -20.83 1.90 -6.10
N GLN A 240 -20.61 2.84 -5.18
CA GLN A 240 -19.26 3.16 -4.70
C GLN A 240 -18.63 1.99 -3.94
N ILE A 241 -19.38 1.27 -3.10
CA ILE A 241 -18.89 0.07 -2.42
C ILE A 241 -18.48 -0.99 -3.45
N GLU A 242 -19.32 -1.28 -4.43
CA GLU A 242 -19.04 -2.26 -5.48
C GLU A 242 -17.84 -1.86 -6.35
N LEU A 243 -17.66 -0.56 -6.61
CA LEU A 243 -16.46 -0.04 -7.30
C LEU A 243 -15.19 -0.31 -6.47
N LEU A 244 -15.22 0.02 -5.17
CA LEU A 244 -14.07 -0.20 -4.30
C LEU A 244 -13.78 -1.69 -4.11
N ASP A 245 -14.79 -2.55 -4.13
CA ASP A 245 -14.62 -4.01 -4.12
C ASP A 245 -13.86 -4.49 -5.37
N ARG A 246 -14.26 -4.04 -6.57
CA ARG A 246 -13.53 -4.34 -7.82
C ARG A 246 -12.09 -3.82 -7.80
N GLN A 247 -11.88 -2.61 -7.30
CA GLN A 247 -10.53 -2.04 -7.16
C GLN A 247 -9.67 -2.87 -6.20
N LEU A 248 -10.24 -3.38 -5.10
CA LEU A 248 -9.53 -4.26 -4.18
C LEU A 248 -9.15 -5.59 -4.82
N GLU A 249 -10.04 -6.20 -5.60
CA GLU A 249 -9.75 -7.44 -6.32
C GLU A 249 -8.55 -7.27 -7.27
N LEU A 250 -8.51 -6.16 -8.03
CA LEU A 250 -7.37 -5.83 -8.90
C LEU A 250 -6.06 -5.68 -8.11
N ILE A 251 -6.09 -4.90 -7.02
CA ILE A 251 -4.89 -4.69 -6.18
C ILE A 251 -4.40 -6.00 -5.58
N GLU A 252 -5.32 -6.84 -5.09
CA GLU A 252 -4.96 -8.12 -4.47
C GLU A 252 -4.43 -9.13 -5.49
N SER A 253 -4.88 -9.09 -6.74
CA SER A 253 -4.32 -9.88 -7.84
C SER A 253 -2.89 -9.47 -8.14
N GLU A 254 -2.63 -8.18 -8.36
CA GLU A 254 -1.28 -7.65 -8.62
C GLU A 254 -0.32 -7.97 -7.46
N MET A 255 -0.79 -7.82 -6.22
CA MET A 255 0.01 -8.22 -5.04
C MET A 255 0.33 -9.71 -5.05
N LYS A 256 -0.60 -10.57 -5.46
CA LYS A 256 -0.37 -12.02 -5.56
C LYS A 256 0.70 -12.32 -6.61
N ASP A 257 0.64 -11.68 -7.76
CA ASP A 257 1.59 -11.93 -8.86
C ASP A 257 3.01 -11.52 -8.44
N ILE A 258 3.17 -10.35 -7.81
CA ILE A 258 4.47 -9.90 -7.30
C ILE A 258 4.98 -10.81 -6.17
N VAL A 259 4.12 -11.20 -5.22
CA VAL A 259 4.57 -12.10 -4.13
C VAL A 259 5.00 -13.47 -4.68
N THR A 260 4.32 -13.97 -5.71
CA THR A 260 4.64 -15.23 -6.35
C THR A 260 5.98 -15.14 -7.09
N SER A 261 6.25 -14.03 -7.78
CA SER A 261 7.53 -13.84 -8.49
C SER A 261 8.73 -13.63 -7.57
N LEU A 262 8.50 -13.08 -6.36
CA LEU A 262 9.55 -12.92 -5.35
C LEU A 262 9.94 -14.23 -4.66
N ASP A 263 9.10 -15.27 -4.74
CA ASP A 263 9.31 -16.60 -4.12
C ASP A 263 9.86 -16.54 -2.67
N SER A 264 9.26 -15.68 -1.86
CA SER A 264 9.76 -15.42 -0.52
C SER A 264 9.32 -16.51 0.47
N VAL A 265 10.26 -16.92 1.34
CA VAL A 265 10.02 -17.87 2.45
C VAL A 265 8.88 -17.47 3.38
N ILE A 266 8.46 -16.20 3.42
CA ILE A 266 7.33 -15.76 4.25
C ILE A 266 6.03 -16.51 3.90
N MET A 267 5.90 -16.98 2.66
CA MET A 267 4.73 -17.70 2.17
C MET A 267 4.64 -19.14 2.67
N THR A 268 5.71 -19.68 3.27
CA THR A 268 5.70 -21.01 3.90
C THR A 268 5.06 -20.99 5.29
N ILE A 269 4.88 -19.81 5.89
CA ILE A 269 4.34 -19.66 7.24
C ILE A 269 2.81 -19.86 7.21
N PRO A 270 2.28 -20.84 7.98
CA PRO A 270 0.85 -21.06 8.07
C PRO A 270 0.08 -19.78 8.45
N GLY A 271 -1.03 -19.52 7.77
CA GLY A 271 -1.89 -18.35 8.02
C GLY A 271 -1.41 -17.03 7.38
N ILE A 272 -0.23 -17.01 6.75
CA ILE A 272 0.20 -15.90 5.88
C ILE A 272 -0.25 -16.18 4.44
N GLY A 273 -1.16 -15.36 3.93
CA GLY A 273 -1.53 -15.35 2.50
C GLY A 273 -0.90 -14.17 1.77
N TYR A 274 -1.01 -14.14 0.44
CA TYR A 274 -0.36 -13.16 -0.44
C TYR A 274 -0.55 -11.70 -0.02
N VAL A 275 -1.75 -11.35 0.45
CA VAL A 275 -2.03 -9.97 0.92
C VAL A 275 -1.19 -9.63 2.16
N ASN A 276 -1.24 -10.46 3.21
CA ASN A 276 -0.49 -10.17 4.43
C ASN A 276 1.01 -10.32 4.20
N GLY A 277 1.43 -11.36 3.46
CA GLY A 277 2.83 -11.61 3.10
C GLY A 277 3.39 -10.44 2.30
N GLY A 278 2.69 -9.99 1.26
CA GLY A 278 3.09 -8.84 0.45
C GLY A 278 3.18 -7.54 1.25
N MET A 279 2.22 -7.30 2.17
CA MET A 279 2.28 -6.15 3.07
C MET A 279 3.48 -6.20 4.02
N ILE A 280 3.83 -7.38 4.55
CA ILE A 280 4.99 -7.55 5.42
C ILE A 280 6.27 -7.33 4.63
N LEU A 281 6.43 -8.00 3.50
CA LEU A 281 7.58 -7.87 2.60
C LEU A 281 7.82 -6.42 2.19
N GLY A 282 6.79 -5.73 1.72
CA GLY A 282 6.92 -4.35 1.27
C GLY A 282 7.25 -3.36 2.39
N GLU A 283 6.73 -3.55 3.61
CA GLU A 283 7.04 -2.64 4.72
C GLU A 283 8.42 -2.89 5.32
N ILE A 284 8.86 -4.15 5.39
CA ILE A 284 10.21 -4.52 5.87
C ILE A 284 11.26 -4.04 4.86
N GLY A 285 11.05 -4.31 3.58
CA GLY A 285 12.08 -4.17 2.56
C GLY A 285 13.17 -5.23 2.76
N ASP A 286 14.43 -4.81 2.66
CA ASP A 286 15.56 -5.65 3.03
C ASP A 286 15.48 -6.08 4.50
N ILE A 287 15.42 -7.39 4.77
CA ILE A 287 15.37 -7.93 6.13
C ILE A 287 16.70 -7.79 6.86
N THR A 288 17.83 -7.76 6.14
CA THR A 288 19.18 -7.75 6.72
C THR A 288 19.52 -6.44 7.45
N ARG A 289 18.76 -5.37 7.19
CA ARG A 289 18.84 -4.09 7.94
C ARG A 289 18.51 -4.24 9.43
N PHE A 290 17.85 -5.33 9.82
CA PHE A 290 17.48 -5.60 11.21
C PHE A 290 18.45 -6.62 11.81
N SER A 291 19.34 -6.16 12.68
CA SER A 291 20.34 -7.04 13.30
C SER A 291 19.75 -8.07 14.28
N ASN A 292 18.49 -7.91 14.70
CA ASN A 292 17.77 -8.90 15.51
C ASN A 292 16.24 -8.71 15.37
N PRO A 293 15.43 -9.73 15.74
CA PRO A 293 13.97 -9.65 15.67
C PRO A 293 13.36 -8.51 16.52
N SER A 294 13.97 -8.16 17.65
CA SER A 294 13.48 -7.09 18.53
C SER A 294 13.51 -5.71 17.83
N LYS A 295 14.51 -5.45 16.97
CA LYS A 295 14.55 -4.23 16.15
C LYS A 295 13.45 -4.19 15.10
N LEU A 296 13.07 -5.34 14.53
CA LEU A 296 11.93 -5.44 13.62
C LEU A 296 10.61 -5.19 14.37
N LEU A 297 10.44 -5.74 15.58
CA LEU A 297 9.28 -5.47 16.43
C LEU A 297 9.17 -3.99 16.80
N ALA A 298 10.28 -3.35 17.17
CA ALA A 298 10.33 -1.91 17.42
C ALA A 298 9.99 -1.10 16.16
N PHE A 299 10.47 -1.51 14.98
CA PHE A 299 10.12 -0.87 13.71
C PHE A 299 8.63 -1.03 13.36
N ALA A 300 8.01 -2.15 13.71
CA ALA A 300 6.56 -2.33 13.63
C ALA A 300 5.82 -1.56 14.74
N GLY A 301 6.50 -1.11 15.80
CA GLY A 301 5.91 -0.51 17.00
C GLY A 301 5.03 -1.48 17.78
N LEU A 302 5.44 -2.76 17.82
CA LEU A 302 4.86 -3.83 18.63
C LEU A 302 5.58 -4.00 19.98
N ASP A 303 6.67 -3.28 20.19
CA ASP A 303 7.45 -3.25 21.43
C ASP A 303 6.68 -2.60 22.60
N PRO A 304 6.95 -3.00 23.85
CA PRO A 304 6.40 -2.35 25.03
C PRO A 304 6.96 -0.92 25.17
N SER A 305 6.12 0.03 25.58
CA SER A 305 6.57 1.39 25.90
C SER A 305 7.40 1.38 27.18
N VAL A 306 8.59 1.96 27.19
CA VAL A 306 9.36 2.13 28.43
C VAL A 306 8.80 3.32 29.22
N TYR A 307 8.34 3.08 30.45
CA TYR A 307 8.00 4.12 31.43
C TYR A 307 8.75 3.85 32.72
N GLN A 308 9.96 4.41 32.79
CA GLN A 308 10.84 4.34 33.95
C GLN A 308 11.10 5.78 34.44
N SER A 309 10.90 6.01 35.73
CA SER A 309 11.45 7.18 36.44
C SER A 309 12.40 6.68 37.53
N GLY A 310 13.27 7.55 38.08
CA GLY A 310 14.41 7.14 38.91
C GLY A 310 14.13 6.12 40.03
N ASN A 311 12.90 6.06 40.56
CA ASN A 311 12.47 5.09 41.58
C ASN A 311 11.25 4.24 41.17
N PHE A 312 10.82 4.27 39.91
CA PHE A 312 9.61 3.56 39.46
C PHE A 312 9.81 2.89 38.11
N GLU A 313 9.65 1.56 38.10
CA GLU A 313 9.48 0.77 36.89
C GLU A 313 8.03 0.28 36.79
N ALA A 314 7.35 0.63 35.70
CA ALA A 314 5.99 0.14 35.46
C ALA A 314 6.00 -1.36 35.16
N LYS A 315 5.31 -2.17 35.98
CA LYS A 315 5.13 -3.63 35.78
C LYS A 315 4.34 -3.99 34.52
N HIS A 316 3.49 -3.08 34.05
CA HIS A 316 2.70 -3.24 32.82
C HIS A 316 2.81 -1.99 31.97
N THR A 317 3.18 -2.18 30.72
CA THR A 317 3.38 -1.09 29.76
C THR A 317 2.54 -1.32 28.51
N ARG A 318 2.11 -0.21 27.89
CA ARG A 318 1.29 -0.27 26.67
C ARG A 318 2.20 -0.53 25.46
N MET A 319 1.64 -1.08 24.39
CA MET A 319 2.35 -1.13 23.10
C MET A 319 2.76 0.28 22.65
N SER A 320 4.00 0.45 22.22
CA SER A 320 4.58 1.76 21.84
C SER A 320 3.78 2.46 20.74
N LYS A 321 3.31 1.66 19.77
CA LYS A 321 2.68 2.12 18.52
C LYS A 321 3.57 3.06 17.69
N ARG A 322 4.85 3.22 18.05
CA ARG A 322 5.86 4.01 17.34
C ARG A 322 6.48 3.15 16.24
N GLY A 323 6.15 3.38 14.98
CA GLY A 323 6.63 2.56 13.86
C GLY A 323 5.62 2.43 12.72
N SER A 324 5.88 1.49 11.80
CA SER A 324 5.00 1.26 10.64
C SER A 324 3.65 0.69 11.08
N ARG A 325 2.60 1.53 11.05
CA ARG A 325 1.21 1.12 11.30
C ARG A 325 0.76 0.03 10.31
N ALA A 326 1.25 0.07 9.08
CA ALA A 326 0.90 -0.91 8.05
C ALA A 326 1.50 -2.30 8.37
N LEU A 327 2.78 -2.34 8.73
CA LEU A 327 3.46 -3.57 9.16
C LEU A 327 2.79 -4.17 10.39
N ARG A 328 2.52 -3.34 11.41
CA ARG A 328 1.81 -3.77 12.62
C ARG A 328 0.48 -4.42 12.33
N TYR A 329 -0.33 -3.79 11.46
CA TYR A 329 -1.62 -4.33 11.05
C TYR A 329 -1.46 -5.70 10.37
N ALA A 330 -0.50 -5.83 9.45
CA ALA A 330 -0.28 -7.07 8.71
C ALA A 330 0.17 -8.21 9.64
N LEU A 331 1.09 -7.93 10.57
CA LEU A 331 1.58 -8.92 11.55
C LEU A 331 0.47 -9.39 12.49
N ILE A 332 -0.31 -8.48 13.08
CA ILE A 332 -1.43 -8.85 13.97
C ILE A 332 -2.49 -9.65 13.21
N LYS A 333 -2.82 -9.24 11.99
CA LYS A 333 -3.79 -9.95 11.16
C LYS A 333 -3.30 -11.34 10.76
N ALA A 334 -2.02 -11.48 10.42
CA ALA A 334 -1.39 -12.77 10.17
C ALA A 334 -1.48 -13.67 11.40
N ALA A 335 -1.09 -13.18 12.58
CA ALA A 335 -1.17 -13.93 13.83
C ALA A 335 -2.61 -14.41 14.13
N HIS A 336 -3.61 -13.54 14.01
CA HIS A 336 -5.01 -13.93 14.18
C HIS A 336 -5.47 -14.99 13.18
N ASN A 337 -4.99 -14.94 11.94
CA ASN A 337 -5.32 -15.95 10.94
C ASN A 337 -4.68 -17.31 11.25
N VAL A 338 -3.50 -17.33 11.88
CA VAL A 338 -2.85 -18.58 12.32
C VAL A 338 -3.69 -19.25 13.39
N VAL A 339 -4.08 -18.52 14.44
CA VAL A 339 -4.91 -19.04 15.54
C VAL A 339 -6.20 -19.65 14.99
N LYS A 340 -6.90 -18.89 14.14
CA LYS A 340 -8.14 -19.36 13.50
C LYS A 340 -7.97 -20.60 12.63
N LYS A 341 -6.78 -20.92 12.12
CA LYS A 341 -6.53 -22.12 11.32
C LYS A 341 -6.11 -23.31 12.19
N GLN A 342 -5.42 -23.06 13.31
CA GLN A 342 -5.03 -24.11 14.25
C GLN A 342 -6.24 -24.68 14.99
N ASP A 343 -7.30 -23.90 15.20
CA ASP A 343 -8.56 -24.40 15.79
C ASP A 343 -9.35 -25.36 14.87
N PHE A 344 -8.87 -25.65 13.66
CA PHE A 344 -9.47 -26.61 12.71
C PHE A 344 -8.53 -27.77 12.32
N GLN A 345 -7.42 -27.97 13.03
CA GLN A 345 -6.59 -29.17 12.96
C GLN A 345 -6.67 -29.90 14.30
#